data_AF-A0A4W5Q0J5-F1
#
_entry.id   AF-A0A4W5Q0J5-F1
#
_cell.length_a   1.000
_cell.length_b   1.000
_cell.length_c   1.000
_cell.angle_alpha   90.00
_cell.angle_beta   90.00
_cell.angle_gamma   90.00
#
_symmetry.space_group_name_H-M   'P 1'
#
loop_
_entity.id
_entity.type
_entity.pdbx_description
1 polymer ?
#
loop_
_entity_poly.entity_id
_entity_poly.type
_entity_poly.pdbx_seq_one_letter_code
_entity_poly.pdbx_strand_id
1 'polypeptide(L)'
;MEMSSLPVDLTVIWNGDFSIDNPADNKVHLYKCDAQRGSCGLCLKADPLFGCVWCKGENRCTLQQHCPHPESQWLERNGLNSKCTHPRITQITPLRGPREGGTLVTIRGENLGLDFSEIQGNVRVAEVDCTPVREGYIPAEQIVCEMAVATPSQFANYVEVCVGGVGVRECPKEFRAVYSKYYYFVVSNVCQTNRYCRCRMCVSAI
;
A
#
# COMPACT_ATOMS: atom_id res chain seq x y z
N MET A 1 9.33 4.65 16.58
CA MET A 1 8.23 4.21 17.45
C MET A 1 7.01 4.01 16.58
N GLU A 2 6.55 2.78 16.40
CA GLU A 2 5.17 2.57 15.93
C GLU A 2 4.27 3.00 17.08
N MET A 3 3.56 4.12 16.92
CA MET A 3 2.81 4.78 18.00
C MET A 3 1.41 4.16 18.20
N SER A 4 1.20 2.96 17.65
CA SER A 4 -0.08 2.25 17.60
C SER A 4 -0.21 1.16 18.66
N SER A 5 0.91 0.76 19.28
CA SER A 5 0.96 -0.06 20.50
C SER A 5 2.12 0.40 21.39
N LEU A 6 1.90 0.42 22.70
CA LEU A 6 2.88 0.85 23.71
C LEU A 6 3.10 -0.31 24.70
N PRO A 7 4.29 -0.94 24.72
CA PRO A 7 4.65 -1.87 25.77
C PRO A 7 4.89 -1.10 27.07
N VAL A 8 4.30 -1.58 28.15
CA VAL A 8 4.37 -0.97 29.49
C VAL A 8 4.83 -2.02 30.50
N ASP A 9 5.69 -1.58 31.43
CA ASP A 9 6.18 -2.41 32.52
C ASP A 9 5.06 -2.76 33.49
N LEU A 10 5.04 -4.01 33.91
CA LEU A 10 4.08 -4.54 34.87
C LEU A 10 4.85 -4.97 36.12
N THR A 11 4.34 -4.61 37.29
CA THR A 11 4.88 -5.07 38.57
C THR A 11 3.74 -5.68 39.37
N VAL A 12 3.90 -6.95 39.76
CA VAL A 12 2.93 -7.64 40.60
C VAL A 12 3.36 -7.46 42.05
N ILE A 13 2.51 -6.83 42.85
CA ILE A 13 2.76 -6.54 44.26
C ILE A 13 1.87 -7.42 45.14
N TRP A 14 2.49 -8.09 46.10
CA TRP A 14 1.82 -8.89 47.12
C TRP A 14 2.06 -8.28 48.51
N ASN A 15 1.08 -8.40 49.41
CA ASN A 15 1.14 -7.92 50.79
C ASN A 15 1.56 -6.44 50.96
N GLY A 16 1.31 -5.61 49.93
CA GLY A 16 1.52 -4.17 49.94
C GLY A 16 2.86 -3.69 49.38
N ASP A 17 3.93 -4.47 49.55
CA ASP A 17 5.30 -4.03 49.23
C ASP A 17 6.22 -5.10 48.61
N PHE A 18 5.80 -6.36 48.56
CA PHE A 18 6.61 -7.42 47.94
C PHE A 18 6.36 -7.47 46.44
N SER A 19 7.35 -7.03 45.65
CA SER A 19 7.35 -7.19 44.20
C SER A 19 7.78 -8.61 43.81
N ILE A 20 7.01 -9.25 42.95
CA ILE A 20 7.40 -10.54 42.36
C ILE A 20 8.36 -10.29 41.18
N ASP A 21 9.48 -11.02 41.17
CA ASP A 21 10.47 -10.94 40.10
C ASP A 21 9.88 -11.33 38.75
N ASN A 22 10.19 -10.55 37.71
CA ASN A 22 9.75 -10.78 36.33
C ASN A 22 10.98 -11.00 35.41
N PRO A 23 11.71 -12.12 35.54
CA PRO A 23 12.95 -12.35 34.79
C PRO A 23 12.74 -12.48 33.28
N ALA A 24 11.51 -12.78 32.84
CA ALA A 24 11.14 -12.82 31.43
C ALA A 24 10.83 -11.43 30.84
N ASP A 25 10.88 -10.37 31.66
CA ASP A 25 10.56 -8.99 31.30
C ASP A 25 9.19 -8.84 30.60
N ASN A 26 8.19 -9.59 31.09
CA ASN A 26 6.84 -9.54 30.56
C ASN A 26 6.29 -8.12 30.60
N LYS A 27 5.72 -7.66 29.48
CA LYS A 27 5.11 -6.32 29.33
C LYS A 27 3.60 -6.44 29.10
N VAL A 28 2.88 -5.38 29.42
CA VAL A 28 1.49 -5.17 28.99
C VAL A 28 1.49 -4.28 27.76
N HIS A 29 0.81 -4.70 26.69
CA HIS A 29 0.68 -3.89 25.47
C HIS A 29 -0.61 -3.07 25.53
N LEU A 30 -0.47 -1.74 25.68
CA LEU A 30 -1.59 -0.80 25.54
C LEU A 30 -1.72 -0.39 24.08
N TYR A 31 -2.93 -0.49 23.53
CA TYR A 31 -3.21 -0.11 22.14
C TYR A 31 -4.52 0.68 22.06
N LYS A 32 -4.65 1.45 20.98
CA LYS A 32 -5.91 2.07 20.58
C LYS A 32 -6.10 1.79 19.09
N CYS A 33 -7.29 1.33 18.70
CA CYS A 33 -7.55 0.96 17.32
C CYS A 33 -7.43 2.15 16.35
N ASP A 34 -7.89 3.33 16.77
CA ASP A 34 -7.87 4.56 15.97
C ASP A 34 -6.49 5.23 15.86
N ALA A 35 -5.57 4.97 16.79
CA ALA A 35 -4.25 5.59 16.83
C ALA A 35 -3.44 5.26 15.56
N GLN A 36 -3.20 6.28 14.74
CA GLN A 36 -2.47 6.19 13.46
C GLN A 36 -3.12 5.28 12.39
N ARG A 37 -4.41 4.95 12.53
CA ARG A 37 -5.14 4.10 11.57
C ARG A 37 -6.30 4.86 10.93
N GLY A 38 -5.96 5.88 10.16
CA GLY A 38 -6.93 6.79 9.51
C GLY A 38 -7.66 6.22 8.29
N SER A 39 -7.33 4.99 7.87
CA SER A 39 -7.95 4.33 6.71
C SER A 39 -8.30 2.88 7.03
N CYS A 40 -9.24 2.31 6.28
CA CYS A 40 -9.63 0.90 6.38
C CYS A 40 -8.42 -0.03 6.29
N GLY A 41 -7.54 0.20 5.32
CA GLY A 41 -6.36 -0.62 5.08
C GLY A 41 -5.39 -0.58 6.25
N LEU A 42 -5.15 0.59 6.85
CA LEU A 42 -4.32 0.71 8.05
C LEU A 42 -4.98 0.06 9.27
N CYS A 43 -6.30 0.14 9.40
CA CYS A 43 -7.07 -0.52 10.45
C CYS A 43 -6.93 -2.04 10.38
N LEU A 44 -7.15 -2.62 9.19
CA LEU A 44 -7.12 -4.07 8.97
C LEU A 44 -5.71 -4.63 8.75
N LYS A 45 -4.69 -3.75 8.66
CA LYS A 45 -3.28 -4.11 8.78
C LYS A 45 -2.87 -4.37 10.25
N ALA A 46 -3.61 -3.85 11.22
CA ALA A 46 -3.30 -4.02 12.64
C ALA A 46 -3.18 -5.50 13.02
N ASP A 47 -2.42 -5.76 14.10
CA ASP A 47 -2.32 -7.10 14.66
C ASP A 47 -3.73 -7.66 14.94
N PRO A 48 -4.07 -8.85 14.41
CA PRO A 48 -5.35 -9.48 14.67
C PRO A 48 -5.68 -9.65 16.17
N LEU A 49 -4.67 -9.76 17.03
CA LEU A 49 -4.84 -9.86 18.49
C LEU A 49 -5.49 -8.60 19.10
N PHE A 50 -5.40 -7.44 18.44
CA PHE A 50 -6.04 -6.22 18.90
C PHE A 50 -7.56 -6.18 18.64
N GLY A 51 -8.11 -7.10 17.82
CA GLY A 51 -9.54 -7.16 17.56
C GLY A 51 -10.14 -5.88 16.94
N CYS A 52 -9.31 -5.09 16.23
CA CYS A 52 -9.75 -3.86 15.60
C CYS A 52 -10.53 -4.14 14.32
N VAL A 53 -11.63 -3.41 14.14
CA VAL A 53 -12.50 -3.45 12.96
C VAL A 53 -12.64 -2.07 12.35
N TRP A 54 -12.90 -2.02 11.04
CA TRP A 54 -13.24 -0.78 10.36
C TRP A 54 -14.75 -0.59 10.32
N CYS A 55 -15.26 0.41 11.04
CA CYS A 55 -16.69 0.73 11.09
C CYS A 55 -17.06 1.63 9.90
N LYS A 56 -17.66 1.07 8.84
CA LYS A 56 -17.94 1.79 7.59
C LYS A 56 -18.82 3.02 7.79
N GLY A 57 -19.87 2.91 8.63
CA GLY A 57 -20.81 3.99 8.87
C GLY A 57 -20.18 5.21 9.54
N GLU A 58 -19.12 5.00 10.32
CA GLU A 58 -18.43 6.05 11.08
C GLU A 58 -17.08 6.44 10.46
N ASN A 59 -16.65 5.74 9.40
CA ASN A 59 -15.32 5.88 8.77
C ASN A 59 -14.17 5.90 9.78
N ARG A 60 -14.21 4.99 10.77
CA ARG A 60 -13.19 4.91 11.83
C ARG A 60 -12.79 3.47 12.16
N CYS A 61 -11.57 3.33 12.65
CA CYS A 61 -11.06 2.10 13.23
C CYS A 61 -11.43 2.03 14.72
N THR A 62 -12.13 0.98 15.13
CA THR A 62 -12.58 0.82 16.52
C THR A 62 -12.63 -0.66 16.91
N LEU A 63 -12.97 -0.97 18.15
CA LEU A 63 -13.28 -2.34 18.56
C LEU A 63 -14.69 -2.72 18.09
N GLN A 64 -14.92 -4.00 17.81
CA GLN A 64 -16.23 -4.50 17.36
C GLN A 64 -17.39 -4.05 18.26
N GLN A 65 -17.22 -4.17 19.58
CA GLN A 65 -18.21 -3.73 20.58
C GLN A 65 -18.54 -2.23 20.58
N HIS A 66 -17.69 -1.41 19.94
CA HIS A 66 -17.84 0.04 19.86
C HIS A 66 -18.28 0.51 18.46
N CYS A 67 -18.58 -0.41 17.53
CA CYS A 67 -19.23 -0.10 16.26
C CYS A 67 -20.73 -0.42 16.43
N PRO A 68 -21.58 0.58 16.74
CA PRO A 68 -23.03 0.36 16.79
C PRO A 68 -23.52 0.02 15.37
N HIS A 69 -24.53 -0.85 15.22
CA HIS A 69 -25.20 -1.35 13.98
C HIS A 69 -24.83 -2.80 13.58
N PRO A 70 -25.74 -3.56 12.93
CA PRO A 70 -25.56 -5.01 12.70
C PRO A 70 -24.35 -5.35 11.80
N GLU A 71 -23.96 -6.63 11.86
CA GLU A 71 -22.78 -7.30 11.24
C GLU A 71 -22.41 -6.91 9.80
N SER A 72 -23.31 -6.29 9.05
CA SER A 72 -23.07 -5.84 7.68
C SER A 72 -22.30 -4.53 7.56
N GLN A 73 -22.04 -3.80 8.66
CA GLN A 73 -21.44 -2.46 8.62
C GLN A 73 -19.97 -2.35 9.04
N TRP A 74 -19.38 -3.39 9.64
CA TRP A 74 -17.95 -3.39 9.93
C TRP A 74 -17.17 -4.32 9.00
N LEU A 75 -15.88 -4.03 8.86
CA LEU A 75 -14.93 -4.89 8.18
C LEU A 75 -13.90 -5.40 9.17
N GLU A 76 -13.48 -6.64 8.96
CA GLU A 76 -12.38 -7.28 9.66
C GLU A 76 -11.49 -7.97 8.61
N ARG A 77 -10.22 -8.24 8.96
CA ARG A 77 -9.21 -8.70 8.00
C ARG A 77 -9.59 -9.96 7.21
N ASN A 78 -10.21 -10.93 7.87
CA ASN A 78 -10.58 -12.23 7.28
C ASN A 78 -12.11 -12.42 7.17
N GLY A 79 -12.88 -11.35 7.27
CA GLY A 79 -14.34 -11.41 7.20
C GLY A 79 -14.84 -11.60 5.77
N LEU A 80 -16.07 -12.10 5.63
CA LEU A 80 -16.74 -12.32 4.34
C LEU A 80 -16.81 -11.05 3.44
N ASN A 81 -16.65 -9.86 4.02
CA ASN A 81 -16.71 -8.56 3.34
C ASN A 81 -15.41 -7.73 3.49
N SER A 82 -14.25 -8.33 3.73
CA SER A 82 -12.99 -7.67 4.16
C SER A 82 -12.33 -6.68 3.18
N LYS A 83 -12.94 -6.36 2.04
CA LYS A 83 -12.31 -5.48 1.03
C LYS A 83 -12.48 -4.01 1.39
N CYS A 84 -11.35 -3.34 1.60
CA CYS A 84 -11.31 -1.88 1.70
C CYS A 84 -11.55 -1.25 0.33
N THR A 85 -12.45 -0.27 0.27
CA THR A 85 -12.71 0.53 -0.92
C THR A 85 -11.91 1.84 -0.89
N HIS A 86 -11.94 2.55 -2.00
CA HIS A 86 -11.30 3.85 -2.21
C HIS A 86 -9.77 3.79 -1.98
N PRO A 87 -9.04 2.99 -2.77
CA PRO A 87 -7.58 3.07 -2.78
C PRO A 87 -7.11 4.43 -3.27
N ARG A 88 -6.02 4.93 -2.68
CA ARG A 88 -5.45 6.24 -3.02
C ARG A 88 -3.94 6.15 -3.12
N ILE A 89 -3.38 6.63 -4.24
CA ILE A 89 -1.93 6.74 -4.42
C ILE A 89 -1.50 8.13 -3.95
N THR A 90 -0.56 8.18 -3.00
CA THR A 90 -0.02 9.43 -2.44
C THR A 90 1.33 9.79 -3.07
N GLN A 91 2.15 8.80 -3.42
CA GLN A 91 3.48 9.03 -3.98
C GLN A 91 3.90 7.89 -4.92
N ILE A 92 4.65 8.25 -5.97
CA ILE A 92 5.31 7.33 -6.89
C ILE A 92 6.81 7.67 -6.96
N THR A 93 7.69 6.67 -7.00
CA THR A 93 9.13 6.86 -7.21
C THR A 93 9.77 5.64 -7.89
N PRO A 94 10.55 5.81 -8.98
CA PRO A 94 10.80 7.05 -9.71
C PRO A 94 9.57 7.47 -10.55
N LEU A 95 9.56 8.72 -11.03
CA LEU A 95 8.56 9.22 -11.99
C LEU A 95 9.00 9.09 -13.45
N ARG A 96 10.17 8.49 -13.69
CA ARG A 96 10.77 8.32 -15.01
C ARG A 96 11.56 7.03 -15.07
N GLY A 97 11.63 6.42 -16.24
CA GLY A 97 12.47 5.24 -16.47
C GLY A 97 12.63 4.87 -17.95
N PRO A 98 13.56 3.96 -18.27
CA PRO A 98 13.80 3.43 -19.60
C PRO A 98 12.54 2.81 -20.24
N ARG A 99 12.47 2.84 -21.58
CA ARG A 99 11.41 2.12 -22.33
C ARG A 99 11.61 0.61 -22.33
N GLU A 100 12.85 0.18 -22.12
CA GLU A 100 13.26 -1.21 -22.07
C GLU A 100 12.63 -1.97 -20.89
N GLY A 101 11.96 -1.29 -19.95
CA GLY A 101 11.37 -1.91 -18.77
C GLY A 101 12.38 -2.14 -17.65
N GLY A 102 12.07 -3.07 -16.75
CA GLY A 102 12.92 -3.44 -15.61
C GLY A 102 13.03 -2.38 -14.51
N THR A 103 12.34 -1.24 -14.66
CA THR A 103 12.34 -0.21 -13.62
C THR A 103 11.47 -0.66 -12.45
N LEU A 104 12.06 -0.68 -11.25
CA LEU A 104 11.32 -0.88 -10.00
C LEU A 104 10.64 0.42 -9.60
N VAL A 105 9.31 0.45 -9.73
CA VAL A 105 8.47 1.58 -9.33
C VAL A 105 7.89 1.30 -7.95
N THR A 106 8.16 2.21 -7.01
CA THR A 106 7.58 2.23 -5.68
C THR A 106 6.34 3.13 -5.68
N ILE A 107 5.19 2.53 -5.40
CA ILE A 107 3.87 3.15 -5.27
C ILE A 107 3.52 3.17 -3.78
N ARG A 108 3.25 4.35 -3.22
CA ARG A 108 2.78 4.51 -1.83
C ARG A 108 1.39 5.10 -1.80
N GLY A 109 0.61 4.72 -0.80
CA GLY A 109 -0.79 5.09 -0.72
C GLY A 109 -1.54 4.53 0.48
N GLU A 110 -2.85 4.46 0.34
CA GLU A 110 -3.79 3.94 1.33
C GLU A 110 -4.77 2.97 0.65
N ASN A 111 -5.22 1.96 1.40
CA ASN A 111 -6.13 0.90 0.95
C ASN A 111 -5.64 0.14 -0.31
N LEU A 112 -4.32 0.02 -0.52
CA LEU A 112 -3.71 -0.61 -1.70
C LEU A 112 -3.75 -2.16 -1.68
N GLY A 113 -4.88 -2.74 -1.25
CA GLY A 113 -5.05 -4.18 -1.02
C GLY A 113 -4.44 -4.63 0.30
N LEU A 114 -5.09 -5.60 0.96
CA LEU A 114 -4.60 -6.18 2.21
C LEU A 114 -3.71 -7.39 1.95
N ASP A 115 -4.04 -8.17 0.92
CA ASP A 115 -3.29 -9.34 0.49
C ASP A 115 -2.63 -9.14 -0.87
N PHE A 116 -1.44 -9.71 -1.04
CA PHE A 116 -0.65 -9.56 -2.26
C PHE A 116 -1.38 -10.03 -3.53
N SER A 117 -2.24 -11.05 -3.41
CA SER A 117 -3.06 -11.56 -4.52
C SER A 117 -4.07 -10.53 -5.04
N GLU A 118 -4.42 -9.51 -4.26
CA GLU A 118 -5.38 -8.49 -4.67
C GLU A 118 -4.83 -7.53 -5.74
N ILE A 119 -3.51 -7.37 -5.79
CA ILE A 119 -2.81 -6.45 -6.69
C ILE A 119 -2.09 -7.18 -7.83
N GLN A 120 -1.96 -8.51 -7.75
CA GLN A 120 -1.20 -9.29 -8.71
C GLN A 120 -1.85 -9.22 -10.10
N GLY A 121 -1.11 -8.72 -11.08
CA GLY A 121 -1.59 -8.53 -12.46
C GLY A 121 -2.47 -7.29 -12.67
N ASN A 122 -2.60 -6.42 -11.66
CA ASN A 122 -3.55 -5.30 -11.67
C ASN A 122 -2.89 -3.92 -11.54
N VAL A 123 -1.56 -3.84 -11.70
CA VAL A 123 -0.80 -2.59 -11.61
C VAL A 123 -0.31 -2.21 -12.99
N ARG A 124 -0.62 -0.97 -13.40
CA ARG A 124 -0.20 -0.41 -14.69
C ARG A 124 0.47 0.94 -14.49
N VAL A 125 1.61 1.12 -15.12
CA VAL A 125 2.37 2.37 -15.12
C VAL A 125 2.42 2.87 -16.55
N ALA A 126 1.74 3.97 -16.83
CA ALA A 126 1.63 4.54 -18.16
C ALA A 126 1.14 3.54 -19.24
N GLU A 127 0.06 2.80 -18.95
CA GLU A 127 -0.51 1.72 -19.78
C GLU A 127 0.40 0.50 -20.01
N VAL A 128 1.55 0.45 -19.34
CA VAL A 128 2.44 -0.71 -19.36
C VAL A 128 2.21 -1.54 -18.09
N ASP A 129 2.09 -2.85 -18.24
CA ASP A 129 1.93 -3.74 -17.11
C ASP A 129 3.15 -3.67 -16.18
N CYS A 130 2.89 -3.65 -14.88
CA CYS A 130 3.91 -3.60 -13.84
C CYS A 130 3.68 -4.78 -12.90
N THR A 131 4.64 -5.68 -12.79
CA THR A 131 4.49 -6.91 -12.00
C THR A 131 4.90 -6.62 -10.55
N PRO A 132 3.99 -6.73 -9.57
CA PRO A 132 4.32 -6.48 -8.17
C PRO A 132 5.38 -7.46 -7.65
N VAL A 133 6.29 -6.96 -6.82
CA VAL A 133 7.35 -7.71 -6.15
C VAL A 133 6.94 -7.92 -4.69
N ARG A 134 6.97 -9.18 -4.23
CA ARG A 134 6.46 -9.56 -2.90
C ARG A 134 7.24 -8.90 -1.78
N GLU A 135 8.56 -8.82 -1.92
CA GLU A 135 9.49 -8.32 -0.90
C GLU A 135 9.34 -6.81 -0.68
N GLY A 136 8.86 -6.08 -1.68
CA GLY A 136 8.62 -4.63 -1.59
C GLY A 136 7.17 -4.24 -1.26
N TYR A 137 6.28 -5.22 -1.12
CA TYR A 137 4.88 -5.00 -0.78
C TYR A 137 4.68 -4.81 0.72
N ILE A 138 4.03 -3.71 1.11
CA ILE A 138 3.57 -3.45 2.47
C ILE A 138 2.05 -3.36 2.41
N PRO A 139 1.30 -4.25 3.09
CA PRO A 139 -0.16 -4.28 3.03
C PRO A 139 -0.79 -2.90 3.19
N ALA A 140 -1.72 -2.59 2.30
CA ALA A 140 -2.47 -1.34 2.19
C ALA A 140 -1.67 -0.04 2.00
N GLU A 141 -0.34 -0.07 2.05
CA GLU A 141 0.51 1.13 2.11
C GLU A 141 1.48 1.28 0.94
N GLN A 142 2.10 0.17 0.49
CA GLN A 142 3.15 0.24 -0.52
C GLN A 142 3.12 -0.95 -1.47
N ILE A 143 3.32 -0.67 -2.75
CA ILE A 143 3.56 -1.66 -3.79
C ILE A 143 4.89 -1.30 -4.46
N VAL A 144 5.82 -2.24 -4.52
CA VAL A 144 6.94 -2.15 -5.46
C VAL A 144 6.62 -3.05 -6.64
N CYS A 145 6.73 -2.55 -7.87
CA CYS A 145 6.48 -3.35 -9.07
C CYS A 145 7.57 -3.13 -10.11
N GLU A 146 7.86 -4.18 -10.87
CA GLU A 146 8.80 -4.14 -11.99
C GLU A 146 8.04 -3.89 -13.29
N MET A 147 8.43 -2.84 -14.01
CA MET A 147 7.79 -2.47 -15.27
C MET A 147 8.16 -3.41 -16.41
N ALA A 148 7.18 -3.78 -17.23
CA ALA A 148 7.42 -4.43 -18.52
C ALA A 148 7.98 -3.44 -19.57
N VAL A 149 8.27 -3.95 -20.76
CA VAL A 149 8.74 -3.15 -21.90
C VAL A 149 7.63 -2.23 -22.40
N ALA A 150 7.94 -0.96 -22.63
CA ALA A 150 7.04 0.02 -23.20
C ALA A 150 7.15 0.05 -24.74
N THR A 151 6.01 0.16 -25.42
CA THR A 151 5.97 0.33 -26.88
C THR A 151 6.44 1.74 -27.30
N PRO A 152 6.86 1.94 -28.56
CA PRO A 152 7.28 3.26 -29.04
C PRO A 152 6.20 4.35 -28.93
N SER A 153 4.92 3.98 -28.99
CA SER A 153 3.77 4.87 -28.84
C SER A 153 3.52 5.34 -27.39
N GLN A 154 4.09 4.66 -26.39
CA GLN A 154 3.92 4.99 -24.98
C GLN A 154 5.03 5.95 -24.53
N PHE A 155 4.70 7.23 -24.38
CA PHE A 155 5.65 8.29 -23.99
C PHE A 155 5.50 8.69 -22.52
N ALA A 156 4.28 8.95 -22.08
CA ALA A 156 3.94 9.28 -20.71
C ALA A 156 2.44 9.09 -20.49
N ASN A 157 2.04 8.54 -19.35
CA ASN A 157 0.64 8.42 -18.94
C ASN A 157 0.55 8.19 -17.41
N TYR A 158 -0.66 8.12 -16.85
CA TYR A 158 -0.90 8.01 -15.41
C TYR A 158 -0.49 6.62 -14.87
N VAL A 159 -0.30 6.56 -13.56
CA VAL A 159 -0.17 5.28 -12.84
C VAL A 159 -1.53 4.86 -12.32
N GLU A 160 -1.88 3.60 -12.55
CA GLU A 160 -3.15 3.01 -12.14
C GLU A 160 -2.92 1.72 -11.35
N VAL A 161 -3.65 1.60 -10.24
CA VAL A 161 -3.70 0.39 -9.41
C VAL A 161 -5.16 -0.03 -9.29
N CYS A 162 -5.44 -1.28 -9.62
CA CYS A 162 -6.72 -1.92 -9.30
C CYS A 162 -6.54 -2.91 -8.15
N VAL A 163 -7.39 -2.80 -7.13
CA VAL A 163 -7.45 -3.75 -6.01
C VAL A 163 -8.63 -4.68 -6.24
N GLY A 164 -8.51 -5.99 -6.02
CA GLY A 164 -9.70 -6.85 -6.06
C GLY A 164 -9.49 -8.31 -6.43
N GLY A 165 -8.26 -8.73 -6.75
CA GLY A 165 -7.93 -10.12 -7.07
C GLY A 165 -7.41 -10.30 -8.50
N VAL A 166 -6.88 -11.48 -8.81
CA VAL A 166 -6.19 -11.74 -10.08
C VAL A 166 -7.11 -11.56 -11.30
N GLY A 167 -6.66 -10.77 -12.29
CA GLY A 167 -7.27 -10.74 -13.62
C GLY A 167 -8.61 -10.00 -13.69
N VAL A 168 -8.80 -8.96 -12.88
CA VAL A 168 -9.99 -8.10 -12.92
C VAL A 168 -10.06 -7.43 -14.30
N ARG A 169 -10.90 -7.97 -15.21
CA ARG A 169 -11.06 -7.47 -16.59
C ARG A 169 -11.63 -6.05 -16.63
N GLU A 170 -12.47 -5.73 -15.65
CA GLU A 170 -13.06 -4.40 -15.45
C GLU A 170 -12.84 -3.98 -14.01
N CYS A 171 -12.00 -2.97 -13.79
CA CYS A 171 -11.73 -2.46 -12.45
C CYS A 171 -12.87 -1.56 -11.98
N PRO A 172 -13.65 -1.93 -10.93
CA PRO A 172 -14.70 -1.08 -10.40
C PRO A 172 -14.10 0.22 -9.86
N LYS A 173 -14.85 1.32 -9.98
CA LYS A 173 -14.35 2.66 -9.61
C LYS A 173 -13.95 2.74 -8.15
N GLU A 174 -14.67 2.06 -7.28
CA GLU A 174 -14.44 1.99 -5.84
C GLU A 174 -13.17 1.21 -5.45
N PHE A 175 -12.57 0.45 -6.37
CA PHE A 175 -11.31 -0.27 -6.14
C PHE A 175 -10.18 0.20 -7.06
N ARG A 176 -10.38 1.30 -7.79
CA ARG A 176 -9.41 1.88 -8.72
C ARG A 176 -8.74 3.10 -8.10
N ALA A 177 -7.42 3.13 -8.12
CA ALA A 177 -6.63 4.29 -7.77
C ALA A 177 -5.83 4.79 -8.98
N VAL A 178 -5.86 6.09 -9.22
CA VAL A 178 -5.08 6.75 -10.27
C VAL A 178 -4.22 7.83 -9.63
N TYR A 179 -2.93 7.85 -9.97
CA TYR A 179 -2.02 8.90 -9.51
C TYR A 179 -2.19 10.16 -10.35
N SER A 180 -2.18 11.33 -9.71
CA SER A 180 -2.47 12.62 -10.38
C SER A 180 -1.38 13.11 -11.34
N LYS A 181 -0.17 12.53 -11.29
CA LYS A 181 0.95 12.90 -12.18
C LYS A 181 1.27 11.77 -13.15
N TYR A 182 1.86 12.15 -14.28
CA TYR A 182 2.35 11.22 -15.28
C TYR A 182 3.69 10.59 -14.89
N TYR A 183 3.85 9.34 -15.30
CA TYR A 183 5.14 8.67 -15.42
C TYR A 183 5.68 8.88 -16.84
N TYR A 184 6.99 9.12 -17.00
CA TYR A 184 7.60 9.43 -18.30
C TYR A 184 8.64 8.38 -18.71
N PHE A 185 8.56 7.92 -19.94
CA PHE A 185 9.59 7.08 -20.52
C PHE A 185 10.72 7.90 -21.11
N VAL A 186 11.96 7.54 -20.78
CA VAL A 186 13.17 8.13 -21.35
C VAL A 186 13.84 7.11 -22.27
N VAL A 187 14.46 7.61 -23.34
CA VAL A 187 15.31 6.78 -24.21
C VAL A 187 16.76 7.04 -23.83
N SER A 188 17.45 6.00 -23.37
CA SER A 188 18.87 6.10 -23.05
C SER A 188 19.66 6.16 -24.35
N ASN A 189 20.22 7.33 -24.69
CA ASN A 189 21.14 7.44 -25.81
C ASN A 189 22.46 6.75 -25.45
N VAL A 190 22.70 5.56 -25.99
CA VAL A 190 24.04 4.96 -25.97
C VAL A 190 24.91 5.72 -26.97
N CYS A 191 25.75 6.66 -26.53
CA CYS A 191 26.84 7.16 -27.38
C CYS A 191 27.81 5.98 -27.58
N GLN A 192 27.67 5.25 -28.70
CA GLN A 192 28.70 4.33 -29.15
C GLN A 192 29.96 5.13 -29.44
N THR A 193 31.07 4.75 -28.80
CA THR A 193 32.40 5.28 -29.05
C THR A 193 32.86 4.94 -30.46
N ASN A 194 32.40 5.70 -31.46
CA ASN A 194 33.24 6.27 -32.53
C ASN A 194 32.38 7.04 -33.55
N ARG A 195 32.62 8.35 -33.60
CA ARG A 195 32.23 9.35 -34.62
C ARG A 195 30.73 9.62 -34.76
N TYR A 196 30.37 10.84 -34.33
CA TYR A 196 29.08 11.53 -34.46
C TYR A 196 28.00 11.16 -33.44
N CYS A 197 28.09 11.68 -32.20
CA CYS A 197 26.88 11.95 -31.44
C CYS A 197 26.21 13.18 -32.11
N ARG A 198 25.28 12.95 -33.06
CA ARG A 198 24.41 14.02 -33.58
C ARG A 198 23.37 14.33 -32.51
N CYS A 199 23.53 15.44 -31.80
CA CYS A 199 22.47 16.02 -30.99
C CYS A 199 21.24 16.31 -31.85
N ARG A 200 20.19 15.51 -31.68
CA ARG A 200 18.81 16.02 -31.78
C ARG A 200 18.14 15.76 -30.45
N MET A 201 18.19 16.76 -29.57
CA MET A 201 17.11 16.94 -28.60
C MET A 201 15.84 17.14 -29.43
N CYS A 202 15.04 16.11 -29.62
CA CYS A 202 13.62 16.31 -29.87
C CYS A 202 12.93 16.32 -28.50
N VAL A 203 13.03 17.46 -27.81
CA VAL A 203 11.97 17.87 -26.90
C VAL A 203 10.83 18.32 -27.81
N SER A 204 10.07 17.35 -28.33
CA SER A 204 8.77 17.68 -28.91
C SER A 204 7.83 17.87 -27.72
N ALA A 205 7.78 19.10 -27.22
CA ALA A 205 6.59 19.58 -26.54
C ALA A 205 5.47 19.60 -27.58
N ILE A 206 4.39 18.87 -27.30
CA ILE A 206 3.07 19.15 -27.84
C ILE A 206 2.23 19.54 -26.63
#